data_AF-A0A932XMI3-F1
#
_entry.id   AF-A0A932XMI3-F1
#
_cell.length_a   1.000
_cell.length_b   1.000
_cell.length_c   1.000
_cell.angle_alpha   90.00
_cell.angle_beta   90.00
_cell.angle_gamma   90.00
#
_symmetry.space_group_name_H-M   'P 1'
#
loop_
_entity.id
_entity.type
_entity.pdbx_description
1 polymer ?
#
loop_
_entity_poly.entity_id
_entity_poly.type
_entity_poly.pdbx_seq_one_letter_code
_entity_poly.pdbx_strand_id
1 'polypeptide(L)'
;MAVSTEAHWTEYQPLATSTFDSFSPLTDAAALAVERFRLELVTPDRAMTFGEFNQRYPSRVVLDVVARINQVRPPDRLAAGQLVKRVVGGPVP
;
A
#
# COMPACT_ATOMS: atom_id res chain seq x y z
N MET A 1 37.70 -31.31 -19.49
CA MET A 1 37.60 -29.84 -19.45
C MET A 1 37.27 -29.45 -18.02
N ALA A 2 38.22 -28.91 -17.29
CA ALA A 2 38.01 -28.47 -15.91
C ALA A 2 37.20 -27.17 -15.92
N VAL A 3 36.09 -27.14 -15.20
CA VAL A 3 35.27 -25.94 -15.06
C VAL A 3 36.03 -24.98 -14.14
N SER A 4 36.54 -23.87 -14.68
CA SER A 4 37.27 -22.84 -13.96
C SER A 4 36.34 -21.86 -13.23
N THR A 5 35.33 -22.35 -12.53
CA THR A 5 34.35 -21.52 -11.79
C THR A 5 34.97 -20.77 -10.60
N GLU A 6 36.04 -21.31 -10.01
CA GLU A 6 36.63 -20.79 -8.77
C GLU A 6 37.44 -19.49 -8.99
N ALA A 7 38.13 -19.38 -10.13
CA ALA A 7 38.85 -18.17 -10.52
C ALA A 7 37.88 -17.01 -10.80
N HIS A 8 36.77 -17.28 -11.49
CA HIS A 8 35.74 -16.27 -11.76
C HIS A 8 34.95 -15.89 -10.50
N TRP A 9 34.71 -16.82 -9.58
CA TRP A 9 34.06 -16.48 -8.30
C TRP A 9 34.89 -15.48 -7.51
N THR A 10 36.21 -15.65 -7.44
CA THR A 10 37.11 -14.71 -6.74
C THR A 10 37.03 -13.31 -7.33
N GLU A 11 36.88 -13.18 -8.65
CA GLU A 11 36.72 -11.91 -9.35
C GLU A 11 35.35 -11.25 -9.11
N TYR A 12 34.26 -12.04 -9.09
CA TYR A 12 32.90 -11.52 -8.89
C TYR A 12 32.50 -11.34 -7.42
N GLN A 13 33.23 -11.94 -6.48
CA GLN A 13 32.89 -11.94 -5.05
C GLN A 13 32.75 -10.52 -4.45
N PRO A 14 33.58 -9.51 -4.80
CA PRO A 14 33.38 -8.15 -4.32
C PRO A 14 32.09 -7.51 -4.84
N LEU A 15 31.73 -7.75 -6.11
CA LEU A 15 30.49 -7.24 -6.72
C LEU A 15 29.24 -7.91 -6.15
N ALA A 16 29.32 -9.23 -5.88
CA ALA A 16 28.25 -9.95 -5.22
C ALA A 16 28.04 -9.43 -3.79
N THR A 17 29.12 -9.21 -3.03
CA THR A 17 29.08 -8.71 -1.65
C THR A 17 28.50 -7.30 -1.58
N SER A 18 28.92 -6.38 -2.45
CA SER A 18 28.38 -5.01 -2.48
C SER A 18 26.89 -4.95 -2.82
N THR A 19 26.39 -5.91 -3.59
CA THR A 19 24.94 -6.04 -3.85
C THR A 19 24.18 -6.39 -2.58
N PHE A 20 24.73 -7.26 -1.72
CA PHE A 20 24.10 -7.59 -0.44
C PHE A 20 24.18 -6.43 0.57
N ASP A 21 25.27 -5.65 0.56
CA ASP A 21 25.41 -4.45 1.40
C ASP A 21 24.33 -3.39 1.10
N SER A 22 23.79 -3.39 -0.13
CA SER A 22 22.66 -2.53 -0.51
C SER A 22 21.33 -2.89 0.19
N PHE A 23 21.22 -4.11 0.73
CA PHE A 23 20.08 -4.58 1.52
C PHE A 23 20.35 -4.53 3.03
N SER A 24 21.05 -3.49 3.49
CA SER A 24 21.23 -3.24 4.92
C SER A 24 19.88 -3.20 5.68
N PRO A 25 19.84 -3.65 6.96
CA PRO A 25 18.62 -3.60 7.75
C PRO A 25 18.00 -2.20 7.79
N LEU A 26 16.68 -2.11 7.58
CA LEU A 26 15.95 -0.85 7.69
C LEU A 26 15.92 -0.41 9.17
N THR A 27 16.63 0.67 9.49
CA THR A 27 16.70 1.23 10.85
C THR A 27 15.93 2.55 11.00
N ASP A 28 15.47 3.14 9.90
CA ASP A 28 14.65 4.33 9.91
C ASP A 28 13.30 4.04 10.60
N ALA A 29 13.08 4.67 11.75
CA ALA A 29 11.88 4.47 12.55
C ALA A 29 10.59 4.89 11.82
N ALA A 30 10.65 5.93 10.97
CA ALA A 30 9.49 6.36 10.20
C ALA A 30 9.15 5.35 9.11
N ALA A 31 10.16 4.79 8.45
CA ALA A 31 9.97 3.74 7.45
C ALA A 31 9.49 2.41 8.07
N LEU A 32 9.99 2.06 9.26
CA LEU A 32 9.54 0.89 10.02
C LEU A 32 8.10 1.04 10.55
N ALA A 33 7.65 2.27 10.82
CA ALA A 33 6.29 2.55 11.29
C ALA A 33 5.22 2.55 10.17
N VAL A 34 5.61 2.38 8.90
CA VAL A 34 4.66 2.37 7.78
C VAL A 34 3.82 1.09 7.82
N GLU A 35 2.51 1.24 7.99
CA GLU A 35 1.58 0.15 7.72
C GLU A 35 1.31 0.05 6.21
N ARG A 36 1.17 -1.17 5.69
CA ARG A 36 0.68 -1.36 4.32
C ARG A 36 -0.72 -0.76 4.15
N PHE A 37 -1.00 -0.17 3.00
CA PHE A 37 -2.37 0.18 2.65
C PHE A 37 -3.22 -1.09 2.56
N ARG A 38 -4.41 -1.06 3.18
CA ARG A 38 -5.38 -2.16 3.17
C ARG A 38 -6.77 -1.64 2.89
N LEU A 39 -7.63 -2.51 2.36
CA LEU A 39 -9.05 -2.22 2.16
C LEU A 39 -9.84 -2.73 3.35
N GLU A 40 -10.68 -1.85 3.91
CA GLU A 40 -11.70 -2.24 4.87
C GLU A 40 -13.08 -2.07 4.23
N LEU A 41 -13.96 -3.01 4.52
CA LEU A 41 -15.33 -3.01 4.03
C LEU A 41 -16.23 -2.37 5.09
N VAL A 42 -17.01 -1.39 4.67
CA VAL A 42 -17.94 -0.66 5.52
C VAL A 42 -19.34 -0.81 4.94
N THR A 43 -20.30 -1.01 5.83
CA THR A 43 -21.72 -1.05 5.48
C THR A 43 -22.39 0.19 6.08
N PRO A 44 -22.75 1.20 5.28
CA PRO A 44 -23.44 2.39 5.76
C PRO A 44 -24.80 2.04 6.38
N ASP A 45 -25.12 2.66 7.50
CA ASP A 45 -26.38 2.49 8.24
C ASP A 45 -27.57 3.17 7.56
N ARG A 46 -27.31 4.13 6.67
CA ARG A 46 -28.30 4.87 5.89
C ARG A 46 -27.78 5.20 4.51
N ALA A 47 -28.69 5.57 3.62
CA ALA A 47 -28.31 6.09 2.31
C ALA A 47 -27.61 7.45 2.45
N MET A 48 -26.49 7.65 1.75
CA MET A 48 -25.69 8.87 1.79
C MET A 48 -24.92 9.05 0.47
N THR A 49 -24.45 10.25 0.18
CA THR A 49 -23.52 10.50 -0.93
C THR A 49 -22.15 9.89 -0.65
N PHE A 50 -21.37 9.63 -1.69
CA PHE A 50 -19.99 9.17 -1.51
C PHE A 50 -19.10 10.17 -0.77
N GLY A 51 -19.39 11.48 -0.89
CA GLY A 51 -18.71 12.52 -0.12
C GLY A 51 -18.99 12.42 1.38
N GLU A 52 -20.26 12.29 1.76
CA GLU A 52 -20.67 12.07 3.16
C GLU A 52 -20.10 10.77 3.73
N PHE A 53 -20.05 9.71 2.91
CA PHE A 53 -19.39 8.45 3.29
C PHE A 53 -17.92 8.67 3.66
N ASN A 54 -17.16 9.41 2.85
CA ASN A 54 -15.75 9.68 3.14
C ASN A 54 -15.54 10.62 4.33
N GLN A 55 -16.49 11.51 4.63
CA GLN A 55 -16.44 12.32 5.85
C GLN A 55 -16.67 11.47 7.11
N ARG A 56 -17.65 10.54 7.05
CA ARG A 56 -18.00 9.66 8.18
C ARG A 56 -17.02 8.50 8.37
N TYR A 57 -16.48 7.98 7.27
CA TYR A 57 -15.51 6.89 7.24
C TYR A 57 -14.27 7.31 6.43
N PRO A 58 -13.41 8.18 6.98
CA PRO A 58 -12.26 8.71 6.27
C PRO A 58 -11.33 7.61 5.74
N SER A 59 -10.95 7.75 4.48
CA SER A 59 -9.87 6.96 3.90
C SER A 59 -8.53 7.69 4.03
N ARG A 60 -7.44 6.92 4.08
CA ARG A 60 -6.06 7.41 4.11
C ARG A 60 -5.54 7.90 2.75
N VAL A 61 -6.41 7.97 1.74
CA VAL A 61 -6.14 8.48 0.39
C VAL A 61 -7.23 9.46 -0.01
N VAL A 62 -6.96 10.32 -1.00
CA VAL A 62 -7.92 11.32 -1.48
C VAL A 62 -9.20 10.69 -2.04
N LEU A 63 -10.31 11.42 -1.93
CA LEU A 63 -11.67 10.95 -2.29
C LEU A 63 -11.72 10.30 -3.68
N ASP A 64 -11.09 10.91 -4.68
CA ASP A 64 -11.09 10.43 -6.06
C ASP A 64 -10.47 9.04 -6.22
N VAL A 65 -9.46 8.70 -5.40
CA VAL A 65 -8.85 7.37 -5.41
C VAL A 65 -9.83 6.34 -4.84
N VAL A 66 -10.49 6.66 -3.74
CA VAL A 66 -11.48 5.75 -3.12
C VAL A 66 -12.72 5.59 -4.01
N ALA A 67 -13.13 6.65 -4.70
CA ALA A 67 -14.23 6.63 -5.66
C ALA A 67 -13.93 5.66 -6.82
N ARG A 68 -12.71 5.73 -7.38
CA ARG A 68 -12.24 4.77 -8.40
C ARG A 68 -12.24 3.33 -7.89
N ILE A 69 -11.78 3.08 -6.66
CA ILE A 69 -11.78 1.73 -6.06
C ILE A 69 -13.20 1.16 -5.92
N ASN A 70 -14.18 2.03 -5.67
CA ASN A 70 -15.59 1.67 -5.55
C ASN A 70 -16.36 1.75 -6.89
N GLN A 71 -15.70 2.13 -7.99
CA GLN A 71 -16.31 2.32 -9.30
C GLN A 71 -17.50 3.30 -9.29
N VAL A 72 -17.41 4.34 -8.47
CA VAL A 72 -18.41 5.41 -8.37
C VAL A 72 -17.78 6.76 -8.71
N ARG A 73 -18.61 7.76 -8.97
CA ARG A 73 -18.21 9.15 -9.17
C ARG A 73 -18.97 10.03 -8.18
N PRO A 74 -18.35 10.88 -7.36
CA PRO A 74 -19.09 11.89 -6.62
C PRO A 74 -19.91 12.75 -7.61
N PRO A 75 -21.23 12.97 -7.41
CA PRO A 75 -22.00 12.86 -6.17
C PRO A 75 -22.84 11.57 -6.00
N ASP A 76 -22.45 10.46 -6.61
CA ASP A 76 -23.17 9.19 -6.55
C ASP A 76 -23.60 8.84 -5.11
N ARG A 77 -24.82 8.32 -4.99
CA ARG A 77 -25.41 7.92 -3.72
C ARG A 77 -25.15 6.43 -3.46
N LEU A 78 -24.83 6.14 -2.22
CA LEU A 78 -24.72 4.80 -1.67
C LEU A 78 -26.04 4.45 -0.98
N ALA A 79 -26.51 3.23 -1.18
CA ALA A 79 -27.66 2.71 -0.45
C ALA A 79 -27.27 2.31 0.98
N ALA A 80 -28.24 2.33 1.91
CA ALA A 80 -28.06 1.70 3.21
C ALA A 80 -27.80 0.19 3.01
N GLY A 81 -26.92 -0.41 3.80
CA GLY A 81 -26.60 -1.83 3.67
C GLY A 81 -25.67 -2.18 2.49
N GLN A 82 -25.35 -1.22 1.61
CA GLN A 82 -24.40 -1.44 0.52
C GLN A 82 -22.99 -1.62 1.07
N LEU A 83 -22.26 -2.62 0.57
CA LEU A 83 -20.86 -2.83 0.94
C LEU A 83 -19.97 -1.83 0.17
N VAL A 84 -19.21 -1.02 0.91
CA VAL A 84 -18.35 0.03 0.34
C VAL A 84 -16.93 -0.12 0.89
N LYS A 85 -15.93 0.07 0.03
CA LYS A 85 -14.51 -0.03 0.39
C LYS A 85 -13.99 1.32 0.87
N ARG A 86 -13.19 1.31 1.94
CA ARG A 86 -12.32 2.42 2.35
C ARG A 86 -10.86 1.96 2.39
N VAL A 87 -9.93 2.90 2.23
CA VAL A 87 -8.49 2.63 2.32
C VAL A 87 -7.97 3.06 3.68
N VAL A 88 -7.26 2.18 4.38
CA VAL A 88 -6.64 2.48 5.68
C VAL A 88 -5.19 2.00 5.70
N GLY A 89 -4.48 2.23 6.81
CA GLY A 89 -3.03 2.03 6.89
C GLY A 89 -2.28 3.12 6.13
N GLY A 90 -1.08 2.81 5.66
CA GLY A 90 -0.18 3.76 5.02
C GLY A 90 0.77 4.44 6.01
N PRO A 91 1.59 5.38 5.51
CA PRO A 91 2.51 6.14 6.34
C PRO A 91 1.80 6.84 7.51
N VAL A 92 2.48 6.93 8.65
CA VAL A 92 2.04 7.78 9.76
C VAL A 92 2.19 9.24 9.32
N PRO A 93 1.13 10.08 9.43
CA PRO A 93 1.21 11.51 9.11
C PRO A 93 2.22 12.27 9.99
#